data_AF-A0A7S1KW53-F1
#
_entry.id   AF-A0A7S1KW53-F1
#
_cell.length_a   1.000
_cell.length_b   1.000
_cell.length_c   1.000
_cell.angle_alpha   90.00
_cell.angle_beta   90.00
_cell.angle_gamma   90.00
#
_symmetry.space_group_name_H-M   'P 1'
#
loop_
_entity.id
_entity.type
_entity.pdbx_description
1 polymer ?
#
loop_
_entity_poly.entity_id
_entity_poly.type
_entity_poly.pdbx_seq_one_letter_code
_entity_poly.pdbx_strand_id
1 'polypeptide(L)'
;AKAKGKAKAKGKAGKKDKEEEDDGDDAEEPQGGPPDTSKFKVAKVLSVEAMKKKKGSFLIEVDAGTGSMTVITTYPNVEQNQKVIFAPEGSTVSGKEVKKQKVAGEWTFGVICGPMEMGWKGDASLCCVLDSAYEAGAAAPA
;
A
#
# COMPACT_ATOMS: atom_id res chain seq x y z
N ALA A 1 6.74 -70.88 -8.99
CA ALA A 1 8.00 -70.43 -9.60
C ALA A 1 8.81 -69.64 -8.57
N LYS A 2 10.12 -69.86 -8.54
CA LYS A 2 11.12 -69.21 -7.67
C LYS A 2 11.54 -67.83 -8.24
N ALA A 3 12.28 -67.09 -7.40
CA ALA A 3 13.21 -65.96 -7.66
C ALA A 3 12.70 -64.62 -7.07
N LYS A 4 13.18 -64.16 -5.90
CA LYS A 4 14.51 -63.54 -5.60
C LYS A 4 14.91 -62.44 -6.57
N GLY A 5 14.94 -61.20 -6.07
CA GLY A 5 15.66 -60.08 -6.64
C GLY A 5 15.92 -59.00 -5.59
N LYS A 6 17.12 -59.02 -4.99
CA LYS A 6 17.68 -57.93 -4.17
C LYS A 6 18.15 -56.81 -5.10
N ALA A 7 17.99 -55.55 -4.70
CA ALA A 7 19.02 -54.53 -4.93
C ALA A 7 18.90 -53.40 -3.90
N LYS A 8 20.00 -53.17 -3.18
CA LYS A 8 20.28 -51.98 -2.37
C LYS A 8 20.78 -50.86 -3.29
N ALA A 9 20.44 -49.61 -2.99
CA ALA A 9 21.34 -48.49 -3.25
C ALA A 9 21.16 -47.43 -2.16
N LYS A 10 22.28 -47.07 -1.52
CA LYS A 10 22.44 -45.99 -0.57
C LYS A 10 22.49 -44.65 -1.31
N GLY A 11 21.93 -43.61 -0.71
CA GLY A 11 22.25 -42.20 -1.00
C GLY A 11 21.98 -41.38 0.25
N LYS A 12 23.02 -40.71 0.76
CA LYS A 12 23.08 -39.99 2.04
C LYS A 12 23.27 -38.50 1.75
N ALA A 13 23.03 -37.66 2.77
CA ALA A 13 23.26 -36.20 2.90
C ALA A 13 21.99 -35.38 2.64
N GLY A 14 21.32 -34.87 3.68
CA GLY A 14 21.67 -33.68 4.48
C GLY A 14 20.45 -32.74 4.37
N LYS A 15 19.99 -31.95 5.33
CA LYS A 15 20.68 -31.16 6.34
C LYS A 15 19.59 -30.40 7.15
N LYS A 16 19.81 -30.28 8.47
CA LYS A 16 19.42 -29.22 9.44
C LYS A 16 17.95 -28.83 9.59
N ASP A 17 17.36 -29.10 10.75
CA ASP A 17 17.32 -28.30 12.01
C ASP A 17 16.05 -27.44 12.02
N LYS A 18 15.18 -27.71 12.99
CA LYS A 18 14.00 -26.90 13.32
C LYS A 18 13.75 -27.00 14.82
N GLU A 19 13.24 -25.87 15.35
CA GLU A 19 12.88 -25.50 16.74
C GLU A 19 14.00 -24.75 17.45
N GLU A 20 13.88 -23.41 17.52
CA GLU A 20 13.29 -22.60 18.63
C GLU A 20 14.24 -22.64 19.85
N GLU A 21 14.75 -21.55 20.43
CA GLU A 21 14.28 -20.18 20.69
C GLU A 21 15.46 -19.20 20.53
N ASP A 22 15.21 -17.91 20.28
CA ASP A 22 15.97 -16.86 20.97
C ASP A 22 15.16 -15.57 21.06
N ASP A 23 15.28 -14.99 22.24
CA ASP A 23 14.48 -13.97 22.89
C ASP A 23 14.61 -12.63 22.15
N GLY A 24 13.47 -12.07 21.77
CA GLY A 24 13.38 -10.76 21.15
C GLY A 24 13.59 -9.64 22.17
N ASP A 25 14.71 -8.96 22.06
CA ASP A 25 14.84 -7.55 22.43
C ASP A 25 15.81 -6.88 21.45
N ASP A 26 15.33 -6.67 20.22
CA ASP A 26 15.84 -5.58 19.40
C ASP A 26 14.66 -4.64 19.21
N ALA A 27 14.66 -3.60 20.03
CA ALA A 27 13.90 -2.40 19.76
C ALA A 27 14.44 -1.81 18.45
N GLU A 28 13.98 -2.37 17.33
CA GLU A 28 14.08 -1.74 16.03
C GLU A 28 13.22 -0.48 16.17
N GLU A 29 13.87 0.63 16.58
CA GLU A 29 13.36 1.95 16.28
C GLU A 29 12.95 1.88 14.81
N PRO A 30 11.68 2.08 14.42
CA PRO A 30 11.35 2.17 13.02
C PRO A 30 12.03 3.45 12.55
N GLN A 31 13.27 3.30 12.08
CA GLN A 31 14.00 4.29 11.32
C GLN A 31 13.21 4.40 10.04
N GLY A 32 12.19 5.25 10.07
CA GLY A 32 11.46 5.70 8.91
C GLY A 32 12.49 6.34 8.00
N GLY A 33 13.01 5.55 7.06
CA GLY A 33 13.79 6.06 5.95
C GLY A 33 13.00 7.16 5.22
N PRO A 34 13.66 7.93 4.34
CA PRO A 34 12.96 8.90 3.52
C PRO A 34 11.74 8.24 2.86
N PRO A 35 10.57 8.89 2.83
CA PRO A 35 9.38 8.30 2.26
C PRO A 35 9.67 7.88 0.82
N ASP A 36 9.50 6.59 0.51
CA ASP A 36 9.65 6.04 -0.84
C ASP A 36 8.48 6.48 -1.73
N THR A 37 8.49 7.76 -2.12
CA THR A 37 7.48 8.38 -2.98
C THR A 37 7.68 8.05 -4.47
N SER A 38 8.72 7.27 -4.80
CA SER A 38 9.10 6.89 -6.18
C SER A 38 7.98 6.25 -7.00
N LYS A 39 7.00 5.62 -6.35
CA LYS A 39 5.85 4.97 -7.01
C LYS A 39 4.55 5.77 -6.90
N PHE A 40 4.56 6.88 -6.15
CA PHE A 40 3.38 7.68 -5.94
C PHE A 40 3.11 8.52 -7.19
N LYS A 41 1.82 8.72 -7.46
CA LYS A 41 1.36 9.42 -8.63
C LYS A 41 0.36 10.49 -8.24
N VAL A 42 0.27 11.52 -9.05
CA VAL A 42 -0.82 12.48 -8.99
C VAL A 42 -2.07 11.79 -9.54
N ALA A 43 -3.16 11.82 -8.79
CA ALA A 43 -4.45 11.34 -9.26
C ALA A 43 -5.51 12.44 -9.12
N LYS A 44 -6.44 12.48 -10.07
CA LYS A 44 -7.58 13.40 -10.02
C LYS A 44 -8.79 12.69 -9.44
N VAL A 45 -9.43 13.29 -8.44
CA VAL A 45 -10.67 12.79 -7.88
C VAL A 45 -11.83 13.00 -8.87
N LEU A 46 -12.44 11.92 -9.32
CA LEU A 46 -13.59 11.90 -10.23
C LEU A 46 -14.92 11.96 -9.48
N SER A 47 -15.02 11.31 -8.32
CA SER A 47 -16.21 11.29 -7.47
C SER A 47 -15.84 11.07 -6.00
N VAL A 48 -16.69 11.56 -5.09
CA VAL A 48 -16.55 11.39 -3.64
C VAL A 48 -17.90 10.99 -3.04
N GLU A 49 -17.93 9.84 -2.36
CA GLU A 49 -19.11 9.30 -1.70
C GLU A 49 -18.81 8.95 -0.23
N ALA A 50 -19.60 9.47 0.70
CA ALA A 50 -19.43 9.13 2.12
C ALA A 50 -19.94 7.71 2.41
N MET A 51 -19.11 6.88 3.04
CA MET A 51 -19.50 5.50 3.35
C MET A 51 -20.45 5.42 4.55
N LYS A 52 -21.65 4.85 4.34
CA LYS A 52 -22.60 4.57 5.44
C LYS A 52 -22.10 3.46 6.38
N LYS A 53 -21.31 2.52 5.86
CA LYS A 53 -20.82 1.35 6.62
C LYS A 53 -19.64 1.68 7.53
N LYS A 54 -18.91 2.77 7.27
CA LYS A 54 -17.76 3.20 8.06
C LYS A 54 -17.77 4.72 8.19
N LYS A 55 -18.18 5.20 9.37
CA LYS A 55 -18.24 6.63 9.68
C LYS A 55 -16.85 7.27 9.55
N GLY A 56 -16.78 8.43 8.90
CA GLY A 56 -15.52 9.16 8.70
C GLY A 56 -14.63 8.56 7.60
N SER A 57 -15.19 7.78 6.68
CA SER A 57 -14.48 7.28 5.51
C SER A 57 -15.28 7.58 4.25
N PHE A 58 -14.56 7.93 3.19
CA PHE A 58 -15.09 8.31 1.90
C PHE A 58 -14.60 7.29 0.87
N LEU A 59 -15.54 6.78 0.09
CA LEU A 59 -15.26 6.06 -1.12
C LEU A 59 -15.07 7.10 -2.22
N ILE A 60 -13.89 7.12 -2.83
CA ILE A 60 -13.59 8.04 -3.91
C ILE A 60 -13.21 7.26 -5.15
N GLU A 61 -13.54 7.80 -6.31
CA GLU A 61 -13.02 7.33 -7.58
C GLU A 61 -11.94 8.30 -8.03
N VAL A 62 -10.74 7.80 -8.33
CA VAL A 62 -9.60 8.64 -8.74
C VAL A 62 -9.04 8.16 -10.07
N ASP A 63 -8.63 9.09 -10.92
CA ASP A 63 -7.93 8.81 -12.17
C ASP A 63 -6.45 9.10 -12.00
N ALA A 64 -5.61 8.07 -12.21
CA ALA A 64 -4.15 8.17 -12.14
C ALA A 64 -3.50 8.05 -13.53
N GLY A 65 -4.18 8.48 -14.60
CA GLY A 65 -3.72 8.45 -15.99
C GLY A 65 -3.72 7.07 -16.67
N THR A 66 -3.75 5.98 -15.90
CA THR A 66 -3.87 4.60 -16.41
C THR A 66 -5.29 4.04 -16.31
N GLY A 67 -6.25 4.82 -15.84
CA GLY A 67 -7.64 4.45 -15.61
C GLY A 67 -8.18 4.96 -14.27
N SER A 68 -9.50 4.85 -14.10
CA SER A 68 -10.18 5.14 -12.84
C SER A 68 -10.04 3.98 -11.85
N MET A 69 -9.76 4.30 -10.60
CA MET A 69 -9.60 3.35 -9.52
C MET A 69 -10.42 3.79 -8.31
N THR A 70 -11.05 2.82 -7.65
CA THR A 70 -11.76 3.05 -6.41
C THR A 70 -10.78 3.04 -5.23
N VAL A 71 -10.80 4.08 -4.42
CA VAL A 71 -9.92 4.23 -3.26
C VAL A 71 -10.77 4.66 -2.08
N ILE A 72 -10.46 4.10 -0.91
CA ILE A 72 -11.09 4.52 0.33
C ILE A 72 -10.13 5.41 1.10
N THR A 73 -10.61 6.59 1.47
CA THR A 73 -9.84 7.58 2.23
C THR A 73 -10.60 7.98 3.49
N THR A 74 -9.86 8.33 4.54
CA THR A 74 -10.42 8.92 5.77
C THR A 74 -10.30 10.43 5.79
N TYR A 75 -9.67 11.01 4.76
CA TYR A 75 -9.42 12.45 4.69
C TYR A 75 -10.70 13.22 4.40
N PRO A 76 -11.12 14.15 5.29
CA PRO A 76 -12.37 14.88 5.13
C PRO A 76 -12.30 16.03 4.13
N ASN A 77 -11.09 16.46 3.74
CA ASN A 77 -10.88 17.52 2.75
C ASN A 77 -10.84 17.03 1.30
N VAL A 78 -11.09 15.73 1.07
CA VAL A 78 -11.13 15.18 -0.28
C VAL A 78 -12.39 15.67 -1.00
N GLU A 79 -12.22 16.27 -2.17
CA GLU A 79 -13.34 16.77 -2.97
C GLU A 79 -13.20 16.38 -4.44
N GLN A 80 -14.33 16.37 -5.14
CA GLN A 80 -14.37 16.11 -6.57
C GLN A 80 -13.52 17.14 -7.34
N ASN A 81 -12.85 16.69 -8.40
CA ASN A 81 -11.94 17.46 -9.24
C ASN A 81 -10.64 17.94 -8.57
N GLN A 82 -10.38 17.59 -7.30
CA GLN A 82 -9.08 17.83 -6.69
C GLN A 82 -8.01 16.89 -7.25
N LYS A 83 -6.77 17.35 -7.24
CA LYS A 83 -5.59 16.55 -7.54
C LYS A 83 -4.96 16.15 -6.22
N VAL A 84 -4.75 14.85 -6.03
CA VAL A 84 -4.26 14.28 -4.78
C VAL A 84 -3.10 13.35 -5.06
N ILE A 85 -2.32 13.06 -4.02
CA ILE A 85 -1.29 12.04 -4.09
C ILE A 85 -1.92 10.67 -3.89
N PHE A 86 -1.73 9.80 -4.87
CA PHE A 86 -2.20 8.43 -4.88
C PHE A 86 -1.00 7.48 -4.90
N ALA A 87 -0.98 6.57 -3.93
CA ALA A 87 -0.03 5.46 -3.88
C ALA A 87 -0.73 4.18 -4.37
N PRO A 88 -0.39 3.67 -5.57
CA PRO A 88 -0.93 2.41 -6.09
C PRO A 88 -0.41 1.20 -5.31
N GLU A 89 -0.99 0.03 -5.54
CA GLU A 89 -0.50 -1.23 -4.98
C GLU A 89 0.99 -1.49 -5.29
N GLY A 90 1.70 -2.07 -4.32
CA GLY A 90 3.15 -2.26 -4.38
C GLY A 90 3.98 -1.01 -4.04
N SER A 91 3.32 0.11 -3.69
CA SER A 91 3.98 1.28 -3.10
C SER A 91 4.20 1.12 -1.60
N THR A 92 5.17 1.82 -1.04
CA THR A 92 5.44 1.82 0.40
C THR A 92 5.06 3.18 0.96
N VAL A 93 4.09 3.22 1.87
CA VAL A 93 3.60 4.44 2.51
C VAL A 93 3.93 4.36 4.00
N SER A 94 4.80 5.24 4.49
CA SER A 94 5.26 5.26 5.89
C SER A 94 5.71 3.88 6.40
N GLY A 95 6.51 3.17 5.60
CA GLY A 95 7.01 1.82 5.91
C GLY A 95 6.01 0.67 5.71
N LYS A 96 4.79 0.95 5.25
CA LYS A 96 3.75 -0.07 5.00
C LYS A 96 3.51 -0.27 3.51
N GLU A 97 3.56 -1.52 3.06
CA GLU A 97 3.25 -1.87 1.68
C GLU A 97 1.75 -1.73 1.41
N VAL A 98 1.42 -0.98 0.36
CA VAL A 98 0.05 -0.78 -0.13
C VAL A 98 -0.37 -2.02 -0.91
N LYS A 99 -1.44 -2.68 -0.44
CA LYS A 99 -2.04 -3.85 -1.11
C LYS A 99 -3.51 -3.59 -1.38
N LYS A 100 -3.99 -4.11 -2.52
CA LYS A 100 -5.42 -4.18 -2.80
C LYS A 100 -6.12 -4.98 -1.70
N GLN A 101 -7.15 -4.38 -1.11
CA GLN A 101 -7.92 -5.02 -0.05
C GLN A 101 -9.39 -4.58 -0.09
N LYS A 102 -10.22 -5.27 0.69
CA LYS A 102 -11.64 -4.96 0.82
C LYS A 102 -11.90 -4.29 2.15
N VAL A 103 -12.34 -3.03 2.13
CA VAL A 103 -12.67 -2.25 3.33
C VAL A 103 -14.17 -2.02 3.36
N ALA A 104 -14.84 -2.41 4.44
CA ALA A 104 -16.29 -2.27 4.62
C ALA A 104 -17.15 -2.87 3.46
N GLY A 105 -16.61 -3.84 2.74
CA GLY A 105 -17.29 -4.48 1.61
C GLY A 105 -16.98 -3.87 0.23
N GLU A 106 -16.14 -2.85 0.18
CA GLU A 106 -15.73 -2.15 -1.05
C GLU A 106 -14.24 -2.38 -1.33
N TRP A 107 -13.87 -2.43 -2.61
CA TRP A 107 -12.48 -2.65 -3.00
C TRP A 107 -11.72 -1.33 -3.02
N THR A 108 -10.56 -1.29 -2.37
CA THR A 108 -9.62 -0.17 -2.47
C THR A 108 -8.37 -0.64 -3.18
N PHE A 109 -7.97 0.11 -4.22
CA PHE A 109 -6.86 -0.21 -5.11
C PHE A 109 -5.61 0.64 -4.88
N GLY A 110 -5.50 1.20 -3.67
CA GLY A 110 -4.36 1.98 -3.24
C GLY A 110 -4.72 2.78 -2.00
N VAL A 111 -3.94 3.82 -1.75
CA VAL A 111 -4.18 4.75 -0.64
C VAL A 111 -3.92 6.19 -1.09
N ILE A 112 -4.68 7.13 -0.54
CA ILE A 112 -4.40 8.56 -0.69
C ILE A 112 -3.40 8.97 0.38
N CYS A 113 -2.40 9.76 0.01
CA CYS A 113 -1.37 10.21 0.92
C CYS A 113 -1.60 11.66 1.37
N GLY A 114 -1.41 11.88 2.67
CA GLY A 114 -1.32 13.18 3.30
C GLY A 114 0.11 13.74 3.34
N PRO A 115 0.29 14.93 3.93
CA PRO A 115 1.60 15.56 4.02
C PRO A 115 2.55 14.75 4.91
N MET A 116 2.05 14.09 5.95
CA MET A 116 2.88 13.21 6.80
C MET A 116 3.50 12.07 6.02
N GLU A 117 2.71 11.37 5.19
CA GLU A 117 3.19 10.29 4.34
C GLU A 117 4.20 10.75 3.29
N MET A 118 4.10 12.01 2.85
CA MET A 118 5.06 12.65 1.94
C MET A 118 6.30 13.22 2.66
N GLY A 119 6.33 13.22 3.99
CA GLY A 119 7.37 13.91 4.76
C GLY A 119 7.30 15.44 4.66
N TRP A 120 6.15 15.98 4.23
CA TRP A 120 5.90 17.40 4.11
C TRP A 120 5.34 17.97 5.41
N LYS A 121 5.56 19.27 5.62
CA LYS A 121 4.97 20.00 6.76
C LYS A 121 3.50 20.32 6.46
N GLY A 122 2.58 19.76 7.24
CA GLY A 122 1.14 20.01 7.10
C GLY A 122 0.31 19.23 8.11
N ASP A 123 -1.01 19.28 7.95
CA ASP A 123 -1.94 18.58 8.83
C ASP A 123 -2.02 17.07 8.51
N ALA A 124 -1.67 16.25 9.49
CA ALA A 124 -1.76 14.78 9.44
C ALA A 124 -3.18 14.24 9.16
N SER A 125 -4.20 15.06 9.41
CA SER A 125 -5.61 14.69 9.23
C SER A 125 -6.15 15.04 7.84
N LEU A 126 -5.33 15.60 6.96
CA LEU A 126 -5.72 16.07 5.63
C LEU A 126 -4.92 15.36 4.54
N CYS A 127 -5.53 15.14 3.37
CA CYS A 127 -4.78 14.66 2.20
C CYS A 127 -3.98 15.80 1.55
N CYS A 128 -2.92 15.45 0.83
CA CYS A 128 -2.21 16.38 -0.02
C CYS A 128 -3.09 16.78 -1.20
N VAL A 129 -3.51 18.05 -1.24
CA VAL A 129 -4.17 18.65 -2.40
C VAL A 129 -3.13 19.39 -3.22
N LEU A 130 -2.98 18.98 -4.48
CA LEU A 130 -2.06 19.56 -5.43
C LEU A 130 -2.74 20.63 -6.28
N ASP A 131 -1.93 21.59 -6.75
CA ASP A 131 -2.41 22.61 -7.68
C ASP A 131 -2.81 22.00 -9.02
N SER A 132 -3.70 22.72 -9.73
CA SER A 132 -4.06 22.47 -11.12
C SER A 132 -2.88 22.35 -12.09
N ALA A 133 -1.70 22.86 -11.74
CA ALA A 133 -0.47 22.69 -12.53
C ALA A 133 -0.02 21.23 -12.73
N TYR A 134 -0.37 20.31 -11.81
CA TYR A 134 0.05 18.90 -11.91
C TYR A 134 -0.89 18.09 -12.80
N GLU A 135 -0.41 17.12 -13.57
CA GLU A 135 -1.28 16.28 -14.41
C GLU A 135 -1.61 14.94 -13.75
N ALA A 136 -2.84 14.45 -13.95
CA ALA A 136 -3.22 13.12 -13.47
C ALA A 136 -2.36 12.06 -14.17
N GLY A 137 -1.80 11.14 -13.38
CA GLY A 137 -0.85 10.12 -13.82
C GLY A 137 0.62 10.55 -13.84
N ALA A 138 0.93 11.82 -13.57
CA ALA A 138 2.30 12.25 -13.37
C ALA A 138 2.88 11.69 -12.06
N ALA A 139 4.21 11.67 -11.95
CA ALA A 139 4.88 11.33 -10.69
C ALA A 139 4.51 12.33 -9.59
N ALA A 140 4.36 11.83 -8.36
CA ALA A 140 4.18 12.70 -7.22
C ALA A 140 5.40 13.63 -7.05
N PRO A 141 5.19 14.92 -6.71
CA PRO A 141 6.29 15.78 -6.28
C PRO A 141 6.99 15.20 -5.05
N ALA A 142 8.32 15.24 -5.02
CA ALA A 142 9.14 14.84 -3.88
C ALA A 142 9.37 16.04 -2.94
#